data_AF-A0A1M7N736-F1
#
_entry.id   AF-A0A1M7N736-F1
#
_cell.length_a   1.000
_cell.length_b   1.000
_cell.length_c   1.000
_cell.angle_alpha   90.00
_cell.angle_beta   90.00
_cell.angle_gamma   90.00
#
_symmetry.space_group_name_H-M   'P 1'
#
loop_
_entity.id
_entity.type
_entity.pdbx_description
1 polymer ?
#
loop_
_entity_poly.entity_id
_entity_poly.type
_entity_poly.pdbx_seq_one_letter_code
_entity_poly.pdbx_strand_id
1 'polypeptide(L)'
;MENIDDIDVSIYLFGSFIYKEQANDIDILILYDSGKLKRNYQLIFSIKNKVGTFLQFQYNLPIHFTTLSYNELNECSSIKIGEYILLF
;
A
#
# COMPACT_ATOMS: atom_id res chain seq x y z
N MET A 1 -25.77 -8.34 9.91
CA MET A 1 -24.62 -8.55 9.00
C MET A 1 -24.48 -7.26 8.23
N GLU A 2 -23.45 -6.45 8.53
CA GLU A 2 -23.23 -5.23 7.76
C GLU A 2 -22.86 -5.62 6.33
N ASN A 3 -23.64 -5.13 5.36
CA ASN A 3 -23.30 -5.25 3.95
C ASN A 3 -21.90 -4.65 3.73
N ILE A 4 -21.01 -5.44 3.15
CA ILE A 4 -19.74 -4.99 2.60
C ILE A 4 -20.07 -4.29 1.27
N ASP A 5 -20.87 -3.21 1.33
CA ASP A 5 -21.17 -2.39 0.17
C ASP A 5 -19.88 -1.63 -0.22
N ASP A 6 -19.27 -2.11 -1.30
CA ASP A 6 -18.18 -1.56 -2.12
C ASP A 6 -17.12 -0.77 -1.35
N ILE A 7 -16.13 -1.48 -0.84
CA ILE A 7 -14.86 -0.87 -0.48
C ILE A 7 -13.85 -1.29 -1.54
N ASP A 8 -13.56 -0.36 -2.45
CA ASP A 8 -12.59 -0.53 -3.52
C ASP A 8 -11.18 -0.30 -2.95
N VAL A 9 -10.49 -1.42 -2.69
CA VAL A 9 -9.08 -1.44 -2.29
C VAL A 9 -8.32 -2.32 -3.25
N SER A 10 -7.30 -1.75 -3.89
CA SER A 10 -6.38 -2.47 -4.75
C SER A 10 -5.03 -2.64 -4.04
N ILE A 11 -4.44 -3.84 -4.14
CA ILE A 11 -3.16 -4.17 -3.49
C ILE A 11 -2.18 -4.60 -4.56
N TYR A 12 -1.02 -3.96 -4.60
CA TYR A 12 0.04 -4.24 -5.56
C TYR A 12 1.34 -4.56 -4.84
N LEU A 13 2.03 -5.59 -5.31
CA LEU A 13 3.43 -5.84 -4.99
C LEU A 13 4.29 -4.98 -5.91
N PHE A 14 5.30 -4.30 -5.37
CA PHE A 14 6.27 -3.56 -6.18
C PHE A 14 7.71 -3.74 -5.68
N GLY A 15 8.64 -2.96 -6.23
CA GLY A 15 10.01 -2.89 -5.75
C GLY A 15 10.85 -4.11 -6.11
N SER A 16 11.86 -4.37 -5.28
CA SER A 16 12.92 -5.34 -5.55
C SER A 16 12.40 -6.80 -5.60
N PHE A 17 11.31 -7.06 -4.85
CA PHE A 17 10.67 -8.37 -4.72
C PHE A 17 10.01 -8.89 -6.00
N ILE A 18 9.69 -8.03 -6.97
CA ILE A 18 9.15 -8.48 -8.26
C ILE A 18 10.21 -9.22 -9.10
N TYR A 19 11.47 -8.77 -9.04
CA TYR A 19 12.43 -9.03 -10.12
C TYR A 19 13.59 -9.96 -9.75
N LYS A 20 13.78 -10.30 -8.46
CA LYS A 20 15.01 -10.98 -8.01
C LYS A 20 14.74 -12.15 -7.06
N GLU A 21 15.60 -13.16 -7.15
CA GLU A 21 15.70 -14.27 -6.19
C GLU A 21 16.17 -13.83 -4.79
N GLN A 22 16.77 -12.64 -4.66
CA GLN A 22 17.29 -12.08 -3.40
C GLN A 22 16.75 -10.66 -3.19
N ALA A 23 15.47 -10.57 -2.86
CA ALA A 23 14.90 -9.34 -2.36
C ALA A 23 15.22 -9.17 -0.87
N ASN A 24 15.54 -7.95 -0.46
CA ASN A 24 15.88 -7.64 0.93
C ASN A 24 14.65 -7.25 1.76
N ASP A 25 13.56 -6.92 1.08
CA ASP A 25 12.30 -6.41 1.62
C ASP A 25 11.14 -6.72 0.65
N ILE A 26 9.91 -6.54 1.15
CA ILE A 26 8.68 -6.66 0.38
C ILE A 26 7.95 -5.31 0.40
N ASP A 27 7.87 -4.67 -0.76
CA ASP A 27 7.15 -3.41 -0.93
C ASP A 27 5.71 -3.64 -1.41
N ILE A 28 4.74 -3.06 -0.69
CA ILE A 28 3.31 -3.22 -0.97
C ILE A 28 2.65 -1.86 -1.07
N LEU A 29 1.98 -1.62 -2.20
CA LEU A 29 1.14 -0.45 -2.42
C LEU A 29 -0.32 -0.84 -2.18
N ILE A 30 -0.99 -0.10 -1.29
CA ILE A 30 -2.43 -0.19 -1.06
C ILE A 30 -3.08 1.08 -1.60
N LEU A 31 -3.97 0.93 -2.58
CA LEU A 31 -4.80 2.00 -3.12
C LEU A 31 -6.22 1.90 -2.58
N TYR A 32 -6.82 3.05 -2.27
CA TYR A 32 -8.20 3.11 -1.77
C TYR A 32 -8.97 4.32 -2.33
N ASP A 33 -10.29 4.23 -2.33
CA ASP A 33 -11.14 5.40 -2.61
C ASP A 33 -11.24 6.31 -1.38
N SER A 34 -10.80 7.57 -1.48
CA SER A 34 -10.90 8.55 -0.40
C SER A 34 -12.34 8.91 0.02
N GLY A 35 -13.36 8.63 -0.81
CA GLY A 35 -14.76 8.98 -0.52
C GLY A 35 -15.36 8.33 0.74
N LYS A 36 -14.71 7.30 1.30
CA LYS A 36 -15.16 6.56 2.51
C LYS A 36 -14.08 6.47 3.62
N LEU A 37 -13.27 7.53 3.77
CA LEU A 37 -12.10 7.65 4.67
C LEU A 37 -12.14 6.87 6.01
N LYS A 38 -13.13 7.10 6.89
CA LYS A 38 -13.15 6.45 8.23
C LYS A 38 -13.26 4.92 8.16
N ARG A 39 -14.11 4.39 7.27
CA ARG A 39 -14.27 2.94 7.07
C ARG A 39 -13.02 2.34 6.43
N ASN A 40 -12.37 3.11 5.56
CA ASN A 40 -11.18 2.67 4.83
C ASN A 40 -9.95 2.58 5.75
N TYR A 41 -9.73 3.48 6.70
CA TYR A 41 -8.58 3.38 7.60
C TYR A 41 -8.59 2.11 8.46
N GLN A 42 -9.72 1.76 9.07
CA GLN A 42 -9.84 0.52 9.87
C GLN A 42 -9.63 -0.73 9.01
N LEU A 43 -10.17 -0.72 7.79
CA LEU A 43 -9.99 -1.80 6.85
C LEU A 43 -8.53 -1.92 6.40
N ILE A 44 -7.91 -0.81 5.98
CA ILE A 44 -6.50 -0.77 5.55
C ILE A 44 -5.60 -1.27 6.67
N PHE A 45 -5.83 -0.84 7.91
CA PHE A 45 -5.09 -1.36 9.06
C PHE A 45 -5.24 -2.88 9.20
N SER A 46 -6.47 -3.39 9.09
CA SER A 46 -6.75 -4.83 9.13
C SER A 46 -6.08 -5.59 7.99
N ILE A 47 -6.03 -5.02 6.78
CA ILE A 47 -5.35 -5.59 5.61
C ILE A 47 -3.84 -5.63 5.85
N LYS A 48 -3.22 -4.51 6.28
CA LYS A 48 -1.78 -4.44 6.59
C LYS A 48 -1.38 -5.49 7.60
N ASN A 49 -2.15 -5.67 8.67
CA ASN A 49 -1.86 -6.69 9.68
C ASN A 49 -1.94 -8.11 9.10
N LYS A 50 -3.01 -8.44 8.36
CA LYS A 50 -3.19 -9.78 7.78
C LYS A 50 -2.12 -10.11 6.75
N VAL A 51 -1.93 -9.22 5.76
CA VAL A 51 -0.96 -9.39 4.68
C VAL A 51 0.46 -9.38 5.24
N GLY A 52 0.75 -8.43 6.15
CA GLY A 52 2.06 -8.29 6.78
C GLY A 52 2.44 -9.54 7.56
N THR A 53 1.55 -10.04 8.41
CA THR A 53 1.80 -11.25 9.20
C THR A 53 2.06 -12.47 8.31
N PHE A 54 1.23 -12.65 7.27
CA PHE A 54 1.36 -13.76 6.34
C PHE A 54 2.70 -13.74 5.59
N LEU A 55 3.07 -12.60 5.02
CA LEU A 55 4.30 -12.47 4.24
C LEU A 55 5.56 -12.53 5.12
N GLN A 56 5.50 -11.95 6.32
CA GLN A 56 6.62 -12.01 7.27
C GLN A 56 6.87 -13.46 7.70
N PHE A 57 5.81 -14.23 7.95
CA PHE A 57 5.93 -15.64 8.26
C PHE A 57 6.53 -16.44 7.10
N GLN A 58 6.10 -16.17 5.87
CA GLN A 58 6.50 -16.94 4.69
C GLN A 58 7.93 -16.65 4.23
N TYR A 59 8.33 -15.38 4.23
CA TYR A 59 9.59 -14.94 3.61
C TYR A 59 10.63 -14.47 4.62
N ASN A 60 10.22 -14.19 5.87
CA ASN A 60 11.08 -13.65 6.92
C ASN A 60 11.85 -12.38 6.48
N LEU A 61 11.21 -11.54 5.68
CA LEU A 61 11.76 -10.27 5.20
C LEU A 61 10.95 -9.09 5.75
N PRO A 62 11.58 -7.93 5.96
CA PRO A 62 10.88 -6.68 6.25
C PRO A 62 9.80 -6.36 5.20
N ILE A 63 8.69 -5.77 5.65
CA ILE A 63 7.58 -5.40 4.77
C ILE A 63 7.33 -3.90 4.90
N HIS A 64 7.30 -3.23 3.76
CA HIS A 64 7.04 -1.80 3.67
C HIS A 64 5.70 -1.56 2.97
N PHE A 65 4.81 -0.83 3.63
CA PHE A 65 3.50 -0.49 3.09
C PHE A 65 3.43 0.98 2.71
N THR A 66 3.22 1.25 1.42
CA THR A 66 2.76 2.54 0.92
C THR A 66 1.24 2.52 0.82
N THR A 67 0.57 3.57 1.29
CA THR A 67 -0.89 3.67 1.22
C THR A 67 -1.26 5.02 0.65
N LEU A 68 -2.00 5.01 -0.45
CA LEU A 68 -2.43 6.21 -1.16
C LEU A 68 -3.90 6.04 -1.53
N SER A 69 -4.64 7.13 -1.52
CA SER A 69 -5.90 7.20 -2.24
C SER A 69 -5.63 7.30 -3.73
N TYR A 70 -6.62 6.95 -4.56
CA TYR A 70 -6.49 7.15 -6.01
C TYR A 70 -6.20 8.62 -6.38
N ASN A 71 -6.72 9.58 -5.59
CA ASN A 71 -6.43 11.00 -5.77
C ASN A 71 -4.95 11.32 -5.47
N GLU A 72 -4.42 10.83 -4.35
CA GLU A 72 -3.01 11.01 -3.98
C GLU A 72 -2.07 10.39 -5.02
N LEU A 73 -2.41 9.22 -5.58
CA LEU A 73 -1.62 8.60 -6.66
C LEU A 73 -1.58 9.49 -7.92
N ASN A 74 -2.72 10.04 -8.31
CA ASN A 74 -2.81 10.94 -9.46
C ASN A 74 -2.00 12.22 -9.25
N GLU A 75 -2.06 12.79 -8.04
CA GLU A 75 -1.23 13.92 -7.66
C GLU A 75 0.26 13.57 -7.73
N CYS A 76 0.69 12.42 -7.20
CA CYS A 76 2.07 11.95 -7.31
C CYS A 76 2.54 11.82 -8.77
N SER A 77 1.71 11.27 -9.65
CA SER A 77 2.05 11.14 -11.08
C SER A 77 2.19 12.49 -11.80
N SER A 78 1.62 13.55 -11.22
CA SER A 78 1.71 14.92 -11.73
C SER A 78 2.97 15.65 -11.24
N ILE A 79 3.67 15.11 -10.24
CA ILE A 79 4.92 15.67 -9.71
C ILE A 79 6.07 15.22 -10.61
N LYS A 80 6.77 16.17 -11.25
CA LYS A 80 7.94 15.88 -12.07
C LYS A 80 9.09 15.40 -11.17
N ILE A 81 9.62 14.22 -11.49
CA ILE A 81 10.81 13.65 -10.84
C ILE A 81 11.99 14.62 -11.06
N GLY A 82 12.47 15.25 -9.98
CA GLY A 82 13.63 16.16 -10.00
C GLY A 82 13.43 17.54 -9.33
N GLU A 83 12.21 17.90 -8.92
CA GLU A 83 11.89 19.23 -8.36
C GLU A 83 11.54 19.23 -6.87
N TYR A 84 11.92 18.20 -6.11
CA TYR A 84 11.58 18.12 -4.70
C TYR A 84 12.78 17.72 -3.84
N ILE A 85 12.88 18.41 -2.70
CA ILE A 85 13.78 18.11 -1.59
C ILE A 85 12.88 17.95 -0.36
N LEU A 86 13.06 16.83 0.34
CA LEU A 86 12.37 16.50 1.59
C LEU A 86 12.66 17.57 2.65
N LEU A 87 11.63 18.09 3.32
CA LEU A 87 11.78 19.22 4.25
C LEU A 87 11.87 18.83 5.73
N PHE A 88 11.53 17.59 6.11
CA PHE A 88 11.55 17.10 7.50
C PHE A 88 11.73 15.59 7.55
#